data_AF-A0A5K1BZC4-F1
#
_entry.id   AF-A0A5K1BZC4-F1
#
_cell.length_a   1.000
_cell.length_b   1.000
_cell.length_c   1.000
_cell.angle_alpha   90.00
_cell.angle_beta   90.00
_cell.angle_gamma   90.00
#
_symmetry.space_group_name_H-M   'P 1'
#
loop_
_entity.id
_entity.type
_entity.pdbx_description
1 polymer ?
#
loop_
_entity_poly.entity_id
_entity_poly.type
_entity_poly.pdbx_seq_one_letter_code
_entity_poly.pdbx_strand_id
1 'polypeptide(L)'
;RMGHSSALVWLCLLVGLGMLIHGTHAQNSPQDFVAAHNAARAQVGVGPMVWDNTVAAYAQNYANQRIGDCKLVHSGGKYGENLFWGSGREYTAADAVNLWVAEKANYNYATNTCASGK
;
A
#
# COMPACT_ATOMS: atom_id res chain seq x y z
N ARG A 1 -50.73 29.83 -8.89
CA ARG A 1 -49.84 29.19 -9.89
C ARG A 1 -48.40 29.56 -9.53
N MET A 2 -47.78 28.82 -8.60
CA MET A 2 -46.36 28.85 -8.18
C MET A 2 -46.31 27.89 -6.98
N GLY A 3 -45.49 26.83 -7.01
CA GLY A 3 -45.45 25.93 -5.84
C GLY A 3 -44.70 24.60 -5.97
N HIS A 4 -44.24 24.18 -7.15
CA HIS A 4 -43.56 22.88 -7.29
C HIS A 4 -42.13 22.94 -7.84
N SER A 5 -41.66 24.09 -8.33
CA SER A 5 -40.34 24.19 -8.97
C SER A 5 -39.19 24.54 -8.02
N SER A 6 -39.44 25.03 -6.81
CA SER A 6 -38.34 25.46 -5.91
C SER A 6 -37.77 24.31 -5.07
N ALA A 7 -38.60 23.36 -4.61
CA ALA A 7 -38.15 22.26 -3.76
C ALA A 7 -37.19 21.28 -4.49
N LEU A 8 -37.41 21.05 -5.79
CA LEU A 8 -36.56 20.19 -6.62
C LEU A 8 -35.19 20.83 -6.91
N VAL A 9 -35.12 22.16 -7.04
CA VAL A 9 -33.87 22.90 -7.27
C VAL A 9 -32.97 22.86 -6.02
N TRP A 10 -33.57 22.95 -4.82
CA TRP A 10 -32.82 22.82 -3.57
C TRP A 10 -32.34 21.38 -3.31
N LEU A 11 -33.10 20.36 -3.74
CA LEU A 11 -32.68 18.96 -3.62
C LEU A 11 -31.47 18.64 -4.50
N CYS A 12 -31.39 19.21 -5.72
CA CYS A 12 -30.24 19.04 -6.60
C CYS A 12 -28.95 19.72 -6.08
N LEU A 13 -29.08 20.85 -5.38
CA LEU A 13 -27.94 21.57 -4.81
C LEU A 13 -27.30 20.84 -3.61
N LEU A 14 -28.09 20.12 -2.81
CA LEU A 14 -27.60 19.35 -1.67
C LEU A 14 -26.87 18.05 -2.08
N VAL A 15 -27.29 17.41 -3.18
CA VAL A 15 -26.61 16.22 -3.71
C VAL A 15 -25.32 16.59 -4.48
N GLY A 16 -25.27 17.77 -5.10
CA GLY A 16 -24.07 18.27 -5.80
C GLY A 16 -22.93 18.71 -4.87
N LEU A 17 -23.23 19.21 -3.66
CA LEU A 17 -22.20 19.67 -2.72
C LEU A 17 -21.51 18.53 -1.95
N GLY A 18 -22.11 17.34 -1.89
CA GLY A 18 -21.53 16.16 -1.22
C GLY A 18 -20.42 15.43 -1.99
N MET A 19 -20.30 15.67 -3.31
CA MET A 19 -19.30 15.02 -4.17
C MET A 19 -17.92 15.70 -4.15
N LEU A 20 -17.73 16.77 -3.37
CA LEU A 20 -16.46 17.50 -3.28
C LEU A 20 -15.58 17.06 -2.10
N ILE A 21 -16.04 16.12 -1.27
CA ILE A 21 -15.17 15.47 -0.28
C ILE A 21 -14.52 14.26 -0.95
N HIS A 22 -13.63 14.52 -1.91
CA HIS A 22 -12.60 13.55 -2.24
C HIS A 22 -11.66 13.53 -1.04
N GLY A 23 -11.99 12.72 -0.03
CA GLY A 23 -11.03 12.37 1.00
C GLY A 23 -9.80 11.87 0.26
N THR A 24 -8.71 12.62 0.32
CA THR A 24 -7.42 12.15 -0.21
C THR A 24 -7.05 10.98 0.67
N HIS A 25 -7.44 9.78 0.28
CA HIS A 25 -6.93 8.56 0.84
C HIS A 25 -5.43 8.58 0.54
N ALA A 26 -4.62 8.96 1.53
CA ALA A 26 -3.18 8.79 1.43
C ALA A 26 -2.95 7.30 1.17
N GLN A 27 -2.54 6.92 -0.05
CA GLN A 27 -2.40 5.51 -0.48
C GLN A 27 -1.15 4.82 0.08
N ASN A 28 -0.40 5.55 0.90
CA ASN A 28 0.91 5.18 1.45
C ASN A 28 0.92 5.37 2.98
N SER A 29 -0.24 5.33 3.63
CA SER A 29 -0.34 5.37 5.08
C SER A 29 0.20 4.05 5.70
N PRO A 30 0.59 4.06 6.99
CA PRO A 30 0.91 2.83 7.73
C PRO A 30 -0.13 1.71 7.54
N GLN A 31 -1.40 2.08 7.52
CA GLN A 31 -2.52 1.15 7.41
C GLN A 31 -2.57 0.49 6.02
N ASP A 32 -2.19 1.19 4.95
CA ASP A 32 -2.21 0.60 3.60
C ASP A 32 -1.16 -0.51 3.47
N PHE A 33 0.04 -0.30 4.04
CA PHE A 33 1.05 -1.34 4.10
C PHE A 33 0.59 -2.54 4.94
N VAL A 34 0.11 -2.30 6.15
CA VAL A 34 -0.30 -3.38 7.07
C VAL A 34 -1.51 -4.15 6.53
N ALA A 35 -2.50 -3.47 5.96
CA ALA A 35 -3.68 -4.10 5.41
C ALA A 35 -3.33 -5.02 4.23
N ALA A 36 -2.49 -4.57 3.29
CA ALA A 36 -2.06 -5.38 2.16
C ALA A 36 -1.27 -6.62 2.62
N HIS A 37 -0.35 -6.46 3.57
CA HIS A 37 0.39 -7.60 4.13
C HIS A 37 -0.53 -8.58 4.86
N ASN A 38 -1.45 -8.08 5.69
CA ASN A 38 -2.36 -8.94 6.45
C ASN A 38 -3.35 -9.67 5.56
N ALA A 39 -3.79 -9.06 4.44
CA ALA A 39 -4.56 -9.74 3.43
C ALA A 39 -3.78 -10.92 2.81
N ALA A 40 -2.51 -10.72 2.46
CA ALA A 40 -1.65 -11.78 1.93
C ALA A 40 -1.38 -12.90 2.96
N ARG A 41 -1.11 -12.54 4.22
CA ARG A 41 -0.88 -13.51 5.31
C ARG A 41 -2.11 -14.36 5.61
N ALA A 42 -3.30 -13.75 5.59
CA ALA A 42 -4.55 -14.47 5.78
C ALA A 42 -4.80 -15.52 4.68
N GLN A 43 -4.42 -15.25 3.42
CA GLN A 43 -4.56 -16.21 2.31
C GLN A 43 -3.79 -17.53 2.53
N VAL A 44 -2.78 -17.51 3.38
CA VAL A 44 -1.93 -18.68 3.69
C VAL A 44 -2.02 -19.10 5.16
N GLY A 45 -3.02 -18.61 5.91
CA GLY A 45 -3.26 -19.02 7.29
C GLY A 45 -2.24 -18.51 8.32
N VAL A 46 -1.48 -17.47 7.98
CA VAL A 46 -0.48 -16.86 8.88
C VAL A 46 -1.12 -15.69 9.63
N GLY A 47 -0.90 -15.61 10.95
CA GLY A 47 -1.49 -14.56 11.81
C GLY A 47 -1.07 -13.14 11.41
N PRO A 48 -1.86 -12.09 11.71
CA PRO A 48 -1.61 -10.73 11.26
C PRO A 48 -0.36 -10.10 11.91
N MET A 49 0.18 -9.07 11.27
CA MET A 49 1.20 -8.17 11.81
C MET A 49 0.60 -6.79 12.14
N VAL A 50 1.32 -6.03 12.96
CA VAL A 50 0.96 -4.65 13.35
C VAL A 50 2.09 -3.69 12.97
N TRP A 51 1.74 -2.41 12.82
CA TRP A 51 2.72 -1.37 12.52
C TRP A 51 3.63 -1.08 13.73
N ASP A 52 4.92 -0.88 13.47
CA ASP A 52 5.89 -0.41 14.46
C ASP A 52 6.56 0.87 13.95
N ASN A 53 6.38 1.97 14.67
CA ASN A 53 6.93 3.28 14.31
C ASN A 53 8.47 3.31 14.31
N THR A 54 9.12 2.46 15.10
CA THR A 54 10.58 2.32 15.14
C THR A 54 11.09 1.66 13.86
N VAL A 55 10.42 0.61 13.39
CA VAL A 55 10.76 -0.06 12.12
C VAL A 55 10.46 0.86 10.94
N ALA A 56 9.34 1.58 10.97
CA ALA A 56 8.98 2.55 9.94
C ALA A 56 10.01 3.68 9.82
N ALA A 57 10.44 4.26 10.95
CA ALA A 57 11.47 5.29 10.95
C ALA A 57 12.81 4.75 10.41
N TYR A 58 13.17 3.51 10.74
CA TYR A 58 14.34 2.84 10.18
C TYR A 58 14.24 2.71 8.66
N ALA A 59 13.14 2.18 8.14
CA ALA A 59 12.90 1.99 6.71
C ALA A 59 12.92 3.33 5.94
N GLN A 60 12.26 4.37 6.47
CA GLN A 60 12.25 5.70 5.85
C GLN A 60 13.65 6.31 5.80
N ASN A 61 14.43 6.19 6.88
CA ASN A 61 15.80 6.68 6.91
C ASN A 61 16.68 5.97 5.89
N TYR A 62 16.49 4.66 5.71
CA TYR A 62 17.22 3.90 4.71
C TYR A 62 16.82 4.28 3.28
N ALA A 63 15.52 4.39 3.00
CA ALA A 63 15.02 4.84 1.71
C ALA A 63 15.57 6.24 1.33
N ASN A 64 15.63 7.16 2.30
CA ASN A 64 16.23 8.49 2.10
C ASN A 64 17.72 8.42 1.72
N GLN A 65 18.48 7.43 2.19
CA GLN A 65 19.88 7.24 1.78
C GLN A 65 20.00 6.75 0.34
N ARG A 66 18.97 6.07 -0.20
CA ARG A 66 18.94 5.50 -1.55
C ARG A 66 18.23 6.37 -2.58
N ILE A 67 17.59 7.47 -2.17
CA ILE A 67 16.85 8.34 -3.11
C ILE A 67 17.72 8.87 -4.27
N GLY A 68 19.02 9.06 -4.04
CA GLY A 68 19.94 9.58 -5.06
C GLY A 68 20.37 8.57 -6.14
N ASP A 69 20.36 7.27 -5.85
CA ASP A 69 20.76 6.22 -6.79
C ASP A 69 19.64 5.23 -7.14
N CYS A 70 18.57 5.21 -6.34
CA CYS A 70 17.40 4.37 -6.49
C CYS A 70 17.72 2.86 -6.55
N LYS A 71 18.89 2.44 -6.05
CA LYS A 71 19.32 1.05 -6.11
C LYS A 71 18.63 0.22 -5.03
N LEU A 72 18.17 -0.98 -5.42
CA LEU A 72 17.64 -2.00 -4.51
C LEU A 72 18.79 -2.77 -3.85
N VAL A 73 19.55 -2.10 -3.00
CA VAL A 73 20.61 -2.71 -2.19
C VAL A 73 20.09 -2.88 -0.78
N HIS A 74 20.27 -4.06 -0.18
CA HIS A 74 19.83 -4.31 1.18
C HIS A 74 20.67 -3.56 2.22
N SER A 75 20.03 -3.11 3.29
CA SER A 75 20.70 -2.36 4.37
C SER A 75 21.68 -3.18 5.19
N GLY A 76 21.51 -4.52 5.22
CA GLY A 76 22.26 -5.39 6.14
C GLY A 76 21.93 -5.13 7.61
N GLY A 77 20.80 -4.47 7.88
CA GLY A 77 20.37 -4.07 9.20
C GLY A 77 19.85 -5.21 10.09
N LYS A 78 19.34 -4.82 11.26
CA LYS A 78 18.79 -5.74 12.27
C LYS A 78 17.37 -6.24 11.99
N TYR A 79 16.71 -5.76 10.95
CA TYR A 79 15.34 -6.14 10.59
C TYR A 79 15.33 -6.90 9.26
N GLY A 80 14.29 -7.73 9.04
CA GLY A 80 13.98 -8.21 7.69
C GLY A 80 13.58 -7.05 6.78
N GLU A 81 13.84 -7.17 5.49
CA GLU A 81 13.71 -6.04 4.56
C GLU A 81 13.23 -6.51 3.18
N ASN A 82 12.23 -5.81 2.64
CA ASN A 82 11.89 -5.83 1.23
C ASN A 82 12.09 -4.42 0.66
N LEU A 83 12.53 -4.34 -0.59
CA LEU A 83 12.77 -3.07 -1.28
C LEU A 83 11.91 -3.01 -2.55
N PHE A 84 11.47 -1.81 -2.88
CA PHE A 84 10.69 -1.53 -4.08
C PHE A 84 11.17 -0.23 -4.69
N TRP A 85 11.22 -0.19 -6.02
CA TRP A 85 11.45 1.03 -6.77
C TRP A 85 10.62 1.00 -8.06
N GLY A 86 10.13 2.17 -8.48
CA GLY A 86 9.41 2.35 -9.71
C GLY A 86 9.52 3.79 -10.21
N SER A 87 9.22 4.00 -11.49
CA SER A 87 9.19 5.32 -12.12
C SER A 87 8.08 5.40 -13.19
N GLY A 88 7.76 6.61 -13.65
CA GLY A 88 6.78 6.84 -14.72
C GLY A 88 5.32 6.94 -14.27
N ARG A 89 5.03 6.69 -12.98
CA ARG A 89 3.75 6.98 -12.32
C ARG A 89 3.92 7.06 -10.81
N GLU A 90 2.90 7.54 -10.12
CA GLU A 90 2.76 7.38 -8.68
C GLU A 90 2.55 5.90 -8.31
N TYR A 91 3.22 5.45 -7.25
CA TYR A 91 3.09 4.10 -6.71
C TYR A 91 2.51 4.13 -5.31
N THR A 92 1.68 3.13 -5.03
CA THR A 92 0.99 2.95 -3.75
C THR A 92 1.67 1.89 -2.89
N ALA A 93 1.35 1.83 -1.60
CA ALA A 93 1.80 0.78 -0.70
C ALA A 93 1.33 -0.58 -1.21
N ALA A 94 0.10 -0.65 -1.71
CA ALA A 94 -0.45 -1.86 -2.31
C ALA A 94 0.32 -2.30 -3.56
N ASP A 95 0.80 -1.38 -4.41
CA ASP A 95 1.63 -1.74 -5.57
C ASP A 95 2.90 -2.49 -5.14
N ALA A 96 3.63 -1.94 -4.15
CA ALA A 96 4.85 -2.54 -3.64
C ALA A 96 4.59 -3.91 -2.99
N VAL A 97 3.59 -4.00 -2.10
CA VAL A 97 3.26 -5.24 -1.40
C VAL A 97 2.76 -6.31 -2.38
N ASN A 98 1.93 -5.95 -3.35
CA ASN A 98 1.44 -6.90 -4.34
C ASN A 98 2.57 -7.42 -5.23
N LEU A 99 3.58 -6.60 -5.55
CA LEU A 99 4.76 -7.05 -6.29
C LEU A 99 5.53 -8.11 -5.50
N TRP A 100 5.78 -7.88 -4.21
CA TRP A 100 6.46 -8.89 -3.36
C TRP A 100 5.61 -10.16 -3.20
N VAL A 101 4.30 -10.02 -3.01
CA VAL A 101 3.39 -11.17 -2.88
C VAL A 101 3.31 -11.98 -4.19
N ALA A 102 3.47 -11.35 -5.35
CA ALA A 102 3.47 -12.04 -6.64
C ALA A 102 4.63 -13.05 -6.78
N GLU A 103 5.71 -12.88 -6.00
CA GLU A 103 6.82 -13.85 -5.93
C GLU A 103 6.40 -15.22 -5.41
N LYS A 104 5.21 -15.35 -4.82
CA LYS A 104 4.62 -16.65 -4.43
C LYS A 104 4.58 -17.66 -5.59
N ALA A 105 4.52 -17.19 -6.84
CA ALA A 105 4.59 -18.06 -8.02
C ALA A 105 5.92 -18.83 -8.12
N ASN A 106 6.99 -18.32 -7.47
CA ASN A 106 8.32 -18.92 -7.45
C ASN A 106 8.59 -19.70 -6.14
N TYR A 107 7.64 -19.78 -5.21
CA TYR A 107 7.85 -20.42 -3.92
C TYR A 107 7.04 -21.72 -3.81
N ASN A 108 7.69 -22.81 -3.46
CA ASN A 108 7.05 -24.10 -3.19
C ASN A 108 6.85 -24.29 -1.68
N TYR A 109 5.58 -24.24 -1.25
CA TYR A 109 5.22 -24.37 0.16
C TYR A 109 5.48 -25.77 0.73
N ALA A 110 5.33 -26.82 -0.07
CA ALA A 110 5.50 -28.20 0.39
C ALA A 110 6.96 -28.53 0.71
N THR A 111 7.90 -27.92 -0.02
CA THR A 111 9.34 -28.14 0.15
C THR A 111 10.04 -27.00 0.88
N ASN A 112 9.36 -25.89 1.13
CA ASN A 112 9.94 -24.66 1.69
C ASN A 112 11.16 -24.17 0.89
N THR A 113 11.03 -24.12 -0.44
CA THR A 113 12.12 -23.72 -1.35
C THR A 113 11.65 -22.71 -2.39
N CYS A 114 12.53 -21.79 -2.75
CA CYS A 114 12.35 -20.93 -3.93
C CYS A 114 12.81 -21.64 -5.21
N ALA A 115 12.23 -21.25 -6.34
CA ALA A 115 12.68 -21.67 -7.66
C ALA A 115 14.14 -21.22 -7.89
N SER A 116 14.92 -22.03 -8.60
CA SER A 116 16.33 -21.71 -8.86
C SER A 116 16.47 -20.39 -9.63
N GLY A 117 17.35 -19.51 -9.14
CA GLY A 117 17.60 -18.19 -9.73
C GLY A 117 16.46 -17.17 -9.51
N LYS A 118 15.60 -17.42 -8.52
CA LYS A 118 14.57 -16.48 -8.04
C LYS A 118 14.83 -16.11 -6.59
#